data_AF-A0A7K3GA63-F1
#
_entry.id   AF-A0A7K3GA63-F1
#
_cell.length_a   1.000
_cell.length_b   1.000
_cell.length_c   1.000
_cell.angle_alpha   90.00
_cell.angle_beta   90.00
_cell.angle_gamma   90.00
#
_symmetry.space_group_name_H-M   'P 1'
#
loop_
_entity.id
_entity.type
_entity.pdbx_description
1 polymer ?
#
loop_
_entity_poly.entity_id
_entity_poly.type
_entity_poly.pdbx_seq_one_letter_code
_entity_poly.pdbx_strand_id
1 'polypeptide(L)'
;DAYLATMADLGVDADLSPEDFLAAMDGYKERDPDLAIVVSAIKATVKGGLGKLRERPRGEGWRPGERWRALERPTWRPDIRAAVISRTRINLHRKIVKHASFTGQYPIAILSDCVVYAANGPSPLDFLPYRDGKPLPGGFKLGINPGLVKHEGTQTVLWGEEVREKFNAPTLNLARSIKDGTVTDTDNGE
;
A
#
# COMPACT_ATOMS: atom_id res chain seq x y z
N ASP A 1 12.16 -9.97 -8.99
CA ASP A 1 13.27 -10.81 -8.50
C ASP A 1 14.10 -10.09 -7.44
N ALA A 2 14.83 -9.02 -7.79
CA ALA A 2 15.67 -8.27 -6.82
C ALA A 2 14.97 -7.91 -5.50
N TYR A 3 13.73 -7.39 -5.56
CA TYR A 3 12.96 -7.09 -4.35
C TYR A 3 12.72 -8.32 -3.46
N LEU A 4 12.33 -9.46 -4.05
CA LEU A 4 12.02 -10.67 -3.29
C LEU A 4 13.29 -11.29 -2.72
N ALA A 5 14.39 -11.31 -3.49
CA ALA A 5 15.68 -11.77 -3.02
C ALA A 5 16.16 -10.96 -1.81
N THR A 6 16.14 -9.63 -1.89
CA THR A 6 16.54 -8.79 -0.76
C THR A 6 15.59 -8.91 0.44
N MET A 7 14.29 -9.13 0.23
CA MET A 7 13.38 -9.41 1.35
C MET A 7 13.70 -10.75 2.02
N ALA A 8 14.06 -11.78 1.25
CA ALA A 8 14.49 -13.07 1.77
C ALA A 8 15.82 -12.95 2.55
N ASP A 9 16.79 -12.18 2.03
CA ASP A 9 18.04 -11.87 2.75
C ASP A 9 17.77 -11.13 4.07
N LEU A 10 16.69 -10.35 4.14
CA LEU A 10 16.19 -9.70 5.37
C LEU A 10 15.33 -10.62 6.25
N GLY A 11 15.23 -11.91 5.92
CA GLY A 11 14.48 -12.92 6.68
C GLY A 11 12.96 -12.88 6.46
N VAL A 12 12.49 -12.32 5.34
CA VAL A 12 11.08 -12.31 4.95
C VAL A 12 10.90 -13.12 3.66
N ASP A 13 10.77 -14.44 3.83
CA ASP A 13 10.51 -15.34 2.72
C ASP A 13 9.09 -15.22 2.16
N ALA A 14 8.94 -15.58 0.88
CA ALA A 14 7.68 -15.47 0.17
C ALA A 14 6.60 -16.49 0.61
N ASP A 15 7.03 -17.60 1.21
CA ASP A 15 6.20 -18.77 1.53
C ASP A 15 6.05 -19.02 3.05
N LEU A 16 6.26 -17.98 3.86
CA LEU A 16 6.02 -18.04 5.31
C LEU A 16 4.54 -18.30 5.64
N SER A 17 4.31 -18.94 6.79
CA SER A 17 2.96 -18.98 7.39
C SER A 17 2.47 -17.56 7.69
N PRO A 18 1.16 -17.30 7.80
CA PRO A 18 0.65 -15.96 8.09
C PRO A 18 1.23 -15.35 9.37
N GLU A 19 1.38 -16.15 10.42
CA GLU A 19 1.96 -15.77 11.71
C GLU A 19 3.46 -15.45 11.56
N ASP A 20 4.22 -16.36 10.94
CA ASP A 20 5.66 -16.16 10.70
C ASP A 20 5.91 -14.98 9.79
N PHE A 21 5.04 -14.74 8.81
CA PHE A 21 5.12 -13.57 7.93
C PHE A 21 4.98 -12.26 8.71
N LEU A 22 4.04 -12.18 9.64
CA LEU A 22 3.85 -10.98 10.45
C LEU A 22 5.04 -10.76 11.38
N ALA A 23 5.52 -11.81 12.04
CA ALA A 23 6.72 -11.75 12.87
C ALA A 23 7.97 -11.37 12.05
N ALA A 24 8.11 -11.94 10.84
CA ALA A 24 9.20 -11.63 9.94
C ALA A 24 9.14 -10.19 9.42
N MET A 25 7.95 -9.64 9.19
CA MET A 25 7.76 -8.26 8.77
C MET A 25 8.01 -7.25 9.90
N ASP A 26 7.87 -7.66 11.16
CA ASP A 26 8.13 -6.78 12.29
C ASP A 26 9.64 -6.50 12.44
N GLY A 27 10.00 -5.22 12.54
CA GLY A 27 11.38 -4.77 12.65
C GLY A 27 12.34 -5.22 11.52
N TYR A 28 11.86 -5.76 10.38
CA TYR A 28 12.75 -6.42 9.40
C TYR A 28 13.90 -5.55 8.88
N LYS A 29 13.71 -4.23 8.87
CA LYS A 29 14.72 -3.26 8.44
C LYS A 29 15.85 -3.04 9.44
N GLU A 30 15.67 -3.43 10.69
CA GLU A 30 16.67 -3.27 11.76
C GLU A 30 17.69 -4.41 11.76
N ARG A 31 17.38 -5.53 11.09
CA ARG A 31 18.23 -6.72 11.01
C ARG A 31 19.53 -6.46 10.24
N ASP A 32 19.42 -5.71 9.15
CA ASP A 32 20.56 -5.29 8.31
C ASP A 32 20.26 -3.91 7.71
N PRO A 33 20.88 -2.83 8.23
CA PRO A 33 20.67 -1.47 7.74
C PRO A 33 21.09 -1.27 6.28
N ASP A 34 22.10 -1.98 5.79
CA ASP A 34 22.60 -1.85 4.42
C ASP A 34 21.60 -2.48 3.46
N LEU A 35 21.11 -3.70 3.76
CA LEU A 35 20.04 -4.33 2.99
C LEU A 35 18.72 -3.53 3.10
N ALA A 36 18.44 -2.88 4.22
CA ALA A 36 17.29 -1.99 4.36
C ALA A 36 17.37 -0.77 3.42
N ILE A 37 18.57 -0.23 3.18
CA ILE A 37 18.82 0.81 2.17
C ILE A 37 18.59 0.23 0.77
N VAL A 38 19.14 -0.95 0.47
CA VAL A 38 19.01 -1.61 -0.83
C VAL A 38 17.54 -1.86 -1.18
N VAL A 39 16.77 -2.47 -0.28
CA VAL A 39 15.35 -2.76 -0.54
C VAL A 39 14.53 -1.47 -0.72
N SER A 40 14.92 -0.39 -0.01
CA SER A 40 14.29 0.92 -0.16
C SER A 40 14.62 1.55 -1.52
N ALA A 41 15.87 1.41 -1.99
CA ALA A 41 16.29 1.88 -3.31
C ALA A 41 15.61 1.11 -4.46
N ILE A 42 15.46 -0.21 -4.32
CA ILE A 42 14.70 -1.04 -5.27
C ILE A 42 13.25 -0.56 -5.36
N LYS A 43 12.59 -0.38 -4.21
CA LYS A 43 11.21 0.15 -4.14
C LYS A 43 11.10 1.54 -4.77
N ALA A 44 12.03 2.45 -4.45
CA ALA A 44 12.06 3.80 -4.98
C ALA A 44 12.23 3.82 -6.50
N THR A 45 13.07 2.93 -7.04
CA THR A 45 13.32 2.80 -8.48
C THR A 45 12.05 2.40 -9.23
N VAL A 46 11.32 1.40 -8.75
CA VAL A 46 10.06 0.96 -9.37
C VAL A 46 8.98 2.04 -9.27
N LYS A 47 8.80 2.63 -8.08
CA LYS A 47 7.83 3.72 -7.86
C LYS A 47 8.15 4.94 -8.72
N GLY A 48 9.41 5.33 -8.78
CA GLY A 48 9.91 6.43 -9.60
C GLY A 48 9.67 6.16 -11.09
N GLY A 49 10.01 4.97 -11.57
CA GLY A 49 9.78 4.55 -12.95
C GLY A 49 8.30 4.63 -13.35
N LEU A 50 7.40 4.09 -12.53
CA LEU A 50 5.94 4.21 -12.75
C LEU A 50 5.47 5.67 -12.74
N GLY A 51 6.05 6.52 -11.89
CA GLY A 51 5.80 7.96 -11.87
C GLY A 51 6.24 8.64 -13.17
N LYS A 52 7.40 8.26 -13.71
CA LYS A 52 7.96 8.81 -14.95
C LYS A 52 7.12 8.51 -16.19
N LEU A 53 6.39 7.39 -16.20
CA LEU A 53 5.45 7.05 -17.29
C LEU A 53 4.38 8.13 -17.53
N ARG A 54 4.03 8.93 -16.51
CA ARG A 54 3.16 10.11 -16.64
C ARG A 54 3.72 11.23 -15.79
N GLU A 55 4.97 11.61 -16.06
CA GLU A 55 5.54 12.77 -15.39
C GLU A 55 4.75 14.03 -15.80
N ARG A 56 4.12 14.67 -14.80
CA ARG A 56 3.43 15.96 -14.93
C ARG A 56 4.47 17.09 -14.99
N PRO A 57 4.13 18.27 -15.54
CA PRO A 57 4.98 19.44 -15.37
C PRO A 57 5.15 19.72 -13.88
N ARG A 58 6.40 19.79 -13.41
CA ARG A 58 6.76 20.11 -12.02
C ARG A 58 8.02 20.97 -12.03
N GLY A 59 7.99 22.11 -11.35
CA GLY A 59 9.10 23.05 -11.31
C GLY A 59 9.35 23.77 -12.64
N GLU A 60 10.44 24.53 -12.71
CA GLU A 60 10.98 25.14 -13.94
C GLU A 60 10.12 26.23 -14.61
N GLY A 61 9.27 26.94 -13.87
CA GLY A 61 8.54 28.10 -14.42
C GLY A 61 7.55 27.74 -15.54
N TRP A 62 7.18 26.47 -15.66
CA TRP A 62 6.20 25.98 -16.63
C TRP A 62 4.88 26.76 -16.54
N ARG A 63 4.33 27.14 -17.70
CA ARG A 63 3.05 27.85 -17.81
C ARG A 63 1.97 26.95 -18.40
N PRO A 64 0.70 27.09 -17.96
CA PRO A 64 -0.41 26.38 -18.58
C PRO A 64 -0.45 26.59 -20.09
N GLY A 65 -0.60 25.48 -20.84
CA GLY A 65 -0.61 25.47 -22.31
C GLY A 65 0.75 25.18 -22.95
N GLU A 66 1.86 25.30 -22.22
CA GLU A 66 3.18 24.98 -22.75
C GLU A 66 3.52 23.49 -22.63
N ARG A 67 4.33 22.98 -23.56
CA ARG A 67 4.91 21.64 -23.45
C ARG A 67 5.95 21.61 -22.34
N TRP A 68 6.15 20.44 -21.71
CA TRP A 68 7.23 20.23 -20.74
C TRP A 68 8.13 19.08 -21.16
N ARG A 69 9.37 19.08 -20.65
CA ARG A 69 10.46 18.18 -21.06
C ARG A 69 10.09 16.70 -21.11
N ALA A 70 9.21 16.23 -20.23
CA ALA A 70 8.88 14.82 -20.17
C ALA A 70 8.10 14.32 -21.40
N LEU A 71 7.33 15.19 -22.08
CA LEU A 71 6.55 14.81 -23.26
C LEU A 71 7.40 14.31 -24.43
N GLU A 72 8.68 14.71 -24.49
CA GLU A 72 9.62 14.31 -25.55
C GLU A 72 10.33 12.98 -25.23
N ARG A 73 10.12 12.41 -24.04
CA ARG A 73 10.79 11.17 -23.65
C ARG A 73 10.03 9.97 -24.22
N PRO A 74 10.70 8.99 -24.86
CA PRO A 74 10.05 7.74 -25.30
C PRO A 74 9.38 6.96 -24.15
N THR A 75 9.83 7.19 -22.91
CA THR A 75 9.29 6.57 -21.70
C THR A 75 8.07 7.28 -21.13
N TRP A 76 7.66 8.43 -21.68
CA TRP A 76 6.40 9.08 -21.32
C TRP A 76 5.24 8.32 -21.96
N ARG A 77 4.73 7.34 -21.22
CA ARG A 77 3.69 6.40 -21.64
C ARG A 77 2.54 6.40 -20.63
N PRO A 78 1.70 7.45 -20.63
CA PRO A 78 0.62 7.60 -19.67
C PRO A 78 -0.41 6.47 -19.78
N ASP A 79 -0.54 5.90 -20.98
CA ASP A 79 -1.38 4.74 -21.29
C ASP A 79 -0.90 3.48 -20.54
N ILE A 80 0.40 3.20 -20.53
CA ILE A 80 0.96 2.08 -19.75
C ILE A 80 0.73 2.31 -18.26
N ARG A 81 0.98 3.54 -17.76
CA ARG A 81 0.72 3.86 -16.35
C ARG A 81 -0.74 3.64 -15.97
N ALA A 82 -1.67 4.09 -16.82
CA ALA A 82 -3.10 3.93 -16.61
C ALA A 82 -3.49 2.45 -16.59
N ALA A 83 -2.95 1.63 -17.51
CA ALA A 83 -3.21 0.20 -17.54
C ALA A 83 -2.71 -0.52 -16.27
N VAL A 84 -1.50 -0.20 -15.80
CA VAL A 84 -0.95 -0.77 -14.56
C VAL A 84 -1.83 -0.42 -13.36
N ILE A 85 -2.19 0.85 -13.19
CA ILE A 85 -3.01 1.29 -12.05
C ILE A 85 -4.42 0.72 -12.12
N SER A 86 -5.01 0.69 -13.32
CA SER A 86 -6.33 0.10 -13.54
C SER A 86 -6.34 -1.36 -13.11
N ARG A 87 -5.34 -2.15 -13.53
CA ARG A 87 -5.21 -3.56 -13.14
C ARG A 87 -5.08 -3.73 -11.63
N THR A 88 -4.24 -2.92 -10.98
CA THR A 88 -4.08 -2.97 -9.51
C THR A 88 -5.38 -2.61 -8.79
N ARG A 89 -6.06 -1.55 -9.21
CA ARG A 89 -7.34 -1.12 -8.61
C ARG A 89 -8.43 -2.18 -8.79
N ILE A 90 -8.57 -2.74 -9.99
CA ILE A 90 -9.55 -3.82 -10.26
C ILE A 90 -9.27 -5.03 -9.37
N ASN A 91 -8.00 -5.44 -9.25
CA ASN A 91 -7.63 -6.56 -8.39
C ASN A 91 -7.96 -6.30 -6.92
N LEU A 92 -7.68 -5.09 -6.42
CA LEU A 92 -8.02 -4.71 -5.04
C LEU A 92 -9.54 -4.73 -4.82
N HIS A 93 -10.33 -4.15 -5.72
CA HIS A 93 -11.79 -4.12 -5.60
C HIS A 93 -12.41 -5.52 -5.68
N ARG A 94 -11.89 -6.40 -6.54
CA ARG A 94 -12.32 -7.81 -6.59
C ARG A 94 -12.11 -8.51 -5.26
N LYS A 95 -10.99 -8.25 -4.57
CA LYS A 95 -10.72 -8.81 -3.24
C LYS A 95 -11.63 -8.23 -2.16
N ILE A 96 -11.91 -6.92 -2.20
CA ILE A 96 -12.88 -6.28 -1.30
C ILE A 96 -14.24 -6.93 -1.45
N VAL A 97 -14.77 -7.04 -2.68
CA VAL A 97 -16.07 -7.67 -2.95
C VAL A 97 -16.08 -9.13 -2.51
N LYS A 98 -15.01 -9.89 -2.80
CA LYS A 98 -14.92 -11.28 -2.38
C LYS A 98 -14.89 -11.43 -0.87
N HIS A 99 -14.14 -10.58 -0.17
CA HIS A 99 -14.07 -10.57 1.28
C HIS A 99 -15.44 -10.22 1.87
N ALA A 100 -16.07 -9.13 1.44
CA ALA A 100 -17.38 -8.70 1.89
C ALA A 100 -18.46 -9.77 1.67
N SER A 101 -18.43 -10.47 0.53
CA SER A 101 -19.37 -11.57 0.25
C SER A 101 -19.24 -12.76 1.22
N PHE A 102 -18.07 -12.93 1.84
CA PHE A 102 -17.78 -14.04 2.75
C PHE A 102 -17.93 -13.66 4.22
N THR A 103 -17.50 -12.45 4.60
CA THR A 103 -17.46 -12.00 6.01
C THR A 103 -18.58 -11.03 6.37
N GLY A 104 -19.25 -10.43 5.37
CA GLY A 104 -20.17 -9.32 5.57
C GLY A 104 -19.50 -7.98 5.91
N GLN A 105 -18.16 -7.95 6.01
CA GLN A 105 -17.41 -6.75 6.40
C GLN A 105 -17.02 -5.90 5.19
N TYR A 106 -17.15 -4.58 5.34
CA TYR A 106 -16.81 -3.58 4.32
C TYR A 106 -15.71 -2.66 4.83
N PRO A 107 -14.85 -2.12 3.94
CA PRO A 107 -13.79 -1.21 4.35
C PRO A 107 -14.38 0.11 4.86
N ILE A 108 -13.80 0.63 5.93
CA ILE A 108 -14.13 1.97 6.46
C ILE A 108 -13.37 3.08 5.73
N ALA A 109 -12.25 2.73 5.09
CA ALA A 109 -11.44 3.66 4.31
C ALA A 109 -10.68 2.92 3.20
N ILE A 110 -10.48 3.58 2.06
CA ILE A 110 -9.72 3.07 0.91
C ILE A 110 -8.86 4.22 0.38
N LEU A 111 -7.57 3.98 0.13
CA LEU A 111 -6.66 4.94 -0.48
C LEU A 111 -5.68 4.24 -1.41
N SER A 112 -5.87 4.40 -2.72
CA SER A 112 -5.02 3.83 -3.79
C SER A 112 -4.80 2.32 -3.72
N ASP A 113 -3.91 1.86 -2.84
CA ASP A 113 -3.51 0.47 -2.58
C ASP A 113 -3.64 0.05 -1.09
N CYS A 114 -4.17 0.92 -0.24
CA CYS A 114 -4.46 0.67 1.18
C CYS A 114 -5.98 0.55 1.40
N VAL A 115 -6.38 -0.40 2.25
CA VAL A 115 -7.76 -0.60 2.71
C VAL A 115 -7.75 -0.75 4.23
N VAL A 116 -8.70 -0.11 4.90
CA VAL A 116 -8.84 -0.16 6.36
C VAL A 116 -10.19 -0.79 6.69
N TYR A 117 -10.19 -1.71 7.63
CA TYR A 117 -11.36 -2.41 8.14
C TYR A 117 -11.44 -2.26 9.65
N ALA A 118 -12.65 -2.34 10.20
CA ALA A 118 -12.81 -2.62 11.62
C ALA A 118 -12.42 -4.08 11.88
N ALA A 119 -11.71 -4.34 12.96
CA ALA A 119 -11.27 -5.67 13.36
C ALA A 119 -11.48 -5.86 14.87
N ASN A 120 -11.63 -7.11 15.30
CA ASN A 120 -11.81 -7.46 16.72
C ASN A 120 -10.49 -7.50 17.50
N GLY A 121 -9.37 -7.26 16.84
CA GLY A 121 -8.04 -7.27 17.45
C GLY A 121 -7.02 -6.52 16.59
N PRO A 122 -5.78 -6.38 17.09
CA PRO A 122 -4.75 -5.58 16.46
C PRO A 122 -4.10 -6.26 15.25
N SER A 123 -4.27 -7.57 15.09
CA SER A 123 -3.64 -8.34 14.04
C SER A 123 -4.52 -8.40 12.80
N PRO A 124 -3.96 -8.38 11.57
CA PRO A 124 -4.73 -8.71 10.38
C PRO A 124 -5.30 -10.13 10.42
N LEU A 125 -4.78 -11.04 11.26
CA LEU A 125 -5.36 -12.37 11.45
C LEU A 125 -6.69 -12.36 12.21
N ASP A 126 -6.97 -11.31 12.98
CA ASP A 126 -8.27 -11.10 13.65
C ASP A 126 -9.39 -10.68 12.66
N PHE A 127 -9.01 -10.46 11.41
CA PHE A 127 -9.86 -9.97 10.32
C PHE A 127 -9.86 -10.92 9.12
N LEU A 128 -8.71 -11.48 8.75
CA LEU A 128 -8.57 -12.29 7.55
C LEU A 128 -9.18 -13.69 7.74
N PRO A 129 -10.13 -14.12 6.88
CA PRO A 129 -10.74 -15.44 6.98
C PRO A 129 -9.77 -16.52 6.47
N TYR A 130 -8.98 -17.08 7.38
CA TYR A 130 -8.18 -18.29 7.15
C TYR A 130 -8.95 -19.55 7.57
N ARG A 131 -8.76 -20.63 6.84
CA ARG A 131 -9.24 -21.97 7.19
C ARG A 131 -8.14 -22.98 6.91
N ASP A 132 -7.78 -23.78 7.91
CA ASP A 132 -6.72 -24.79 7.82
C ASP A 132 -5.40 -24.18 7.27
N GLY A 133 -5.05 -22.98 7.76
CA GLY A 133 -3.87 -22.22 7.33
C GLY A 133 -3.96 -21.60 5.92
N LYS A 134 -5.09 -21.74 5.21
CA LYS A 134 -5.28 -21.22 3.85
C LYS A 134 -6.16 -19.96 3.84
N PRO A 135 -5.77 -18.90 3.12
CA PRO A 135 -6.59 -17.71 2.99
C PRO A 135 -7.80 -17.98 2.08
N LEU A 136 -8.85 -17.17 2.22
CA LEU A 136 -10.00 -17.17 1.31
C LEU A 136 -9.55 -17.08 -0.17
N PRO A 137 -9.91 -18.05 -1.03
CA PRO A 137 -9.59 -17.99 -2.45
C PRO A 137 -10.15 -16.74 -3.12
N GLY A 138 -9.27 -15.99 -3.80
CA GLY A 138 -9.60 -14.71 -4.42
C GLY A 138 -9.75 -13.54 -3.45
N GLY A 139 -9.55 -13.76 -2.16
CA GLY A 139 -9.54 -12.73 -1.12
C GLY A 139 -8.14 -12.14 -0.88
N PHE A 140 -8.01 -11.51 0.28
CA PHE A 140 -6.72 -11.02 0.78
C PHE A 140 -5.86 -12.20 1.26
N LYS A 141 -4.57 -12.16 0.93
CA LYS A 141 -3.56 -13.10 1.38
C LYS A 141 -2.34 -12.30 1.80
N LEU A 142 -1.78 -12.61 2.96
CA LEU A 142 -0.57 -11.98 3.47
C LEU A 142 0.65 -12.41 2.64
N GLY A 143 1.57 -11.48 2.40
CA GLY A 143 2.85 -11.77 1.76
C GLY A 143 3.47 -10.56 1.04
N ILE A 144 4.73 -10.71 0.63
CA ILE A 144 5.50 -9.67 -0.10
C ILE A 144 5.31 -9.69 -1.62
N ASN A 145 4.74 -10.76 -2.17
CA ASN A 145 4.57 -10.88 -3.62
C ASN A 145 3.60 -9.83 -4.18
N PRO A 146 3.83 -9.33 -5.40
CA PRO A 146 2.89 -8.42 -6.05
C PRO A 146 1.47 -8.98 -6.06
N GLY A 147 0.52 -8.16 -5.61
CA GLY A 147 -0.87 -8.56 -5.49
C GLY A 147 -1.20 -9.30 -4.18
N LEU A 148 -0.26 -9.52 -3.27
CA LEU A 148 -0.55 -9.86 -1.86
C LEU A 148 -0.67 -8.59 -1.02
N VAL A 149 -1.07 -8.73 0.23
CA VAL A 149 -1.21 -7.60 1.17
C VAL A 149 -0.26 -7.75 2.35
N LYS A 150 0.07 -6.62 2.97
CA LYS A 150 0.85 -6.52 4.20
C LYS A 150 0.07 -5.72 5.22
N HIS A 151 0.38 -5.92 6.49
CA HIS A 151 -0.13 -5.06 7.55
C HIS A 151 0.54 -3.69 7.45
N GLU A 152 -0.25 -2.64 7.30
CA GLU A 152 0.28 -1.26 7.34
C GLU A 152 0.28 -0.70 8.76
N GLY A 153 -0.73 -1.03 9.56
CA GLY A 153 -0.87 -0.60 10.95
C GLY A 153 -2.28 -0.87 11.47
N THR A 154 -2.44 -0.80 12.79
CA THR A 154 -3.74 -0.87 13.45
C THR A 154 -3.85 0.25 14.46
N GLN A 155 -5.00 0.91 14.51
CA GLN A 155 -5.30 2.00 15.42
C GLN A 155 -6.65 1.79 16.08
N THR A 156 -6.84 2.39 17.25
CA THR A 156 -8.13 2.34 17.95
C THR A 156 -9.16 3.24 17.24
N VAL A 157 -10.44 2.97 17.46
CA VAL A 157 -11.52 3.86 16.99
C VAL A 157 -11.37 5.26 17.57
N LEU A 158 -11.01 5.36 18.85
CA LEU A 158 -10.79 6.64 19.53
C LEU A 158 -9.66 7.46 18.88
N TRP A 159 -8.55 6.81 18.50
CA TRP A 159 -7.48 7.49 17.74
C TRP A 159 -8.02 8.12 16.45
N GLY A 160 -8.90 7.42 15.72
CA GLY A 160 -9.48 7.91 14.48
C GLY A 160 -10.33 9.18 14.69
N GLU A 161 -11.11 9.22 15.77
CA GLU A 161 -11.93 10.38 16.13
C GLU A 161 -11.08 11.54 16.65
N GLU A 162 -10.09 11.27 17.51
CA GLU A 162 -9.12 12.27 17.99
C GLU A 162 -8.39 12.95 16.84
N VAL A 163 -7.97 12.17 15.84
CA VAL A 163 -7.32 12.71 14.64
C VAL A 163 -8.27 13.60 13.85
N ARG A 164 -9.52 13.19 13.63
CA ARG A 164 -10.50 14.01 12.89
C ARG A 164 -10.80 15.32 13.61
N GLU A 165 -10.94 15.29 14.93
CA GLU A 165 -11.18 16.48 15.76
C GLU A 165 -9.97 17.42 15.74
N LYS A 166 -8.77 16.89 16.00
CA LYS A 166 -7.52 17.67 16.04
C LYS A 166 -7.24 18.45 14.76
N PHE A 167 -7.55 17.86 13.60
CA PHE A 167 -7.36 18.49 12.29
C PHE A 167 -8.63 19.14 11.72
N ASN A 168 -9.73 19.19 12.49
CA ASN A 168 -11.04 19.67 12.04
C ASN A 168 -11.46 19.09 10.68
N ALA A 169 -11.21 17.79 10.50
CA ALA A 169 -11.33 17.08 9.23
C ALA A 169 -12.25 15.85 9.39
N PRO A 170 -13.58 16.04 9.53
CA PRO A 170 -14.51 14.94 9.80
C PRO A 170 -14.53 13.87 8.70
N THR A 171 -14.15 14.22 7.47
CA THR A 171 -14.07 13.33 6.31
C THR A 171 -12.67 12.79 6.06
N LEU A 172 -11.73 12.94 7.01
CA LEU A 172 -10.36 12.45 6.85
C LEU A 172 -10.36 10.95 6.56
N ASN A 173 -9.67 10.59 5.48
CA ASN A 173 -9.45 9.21 5.09
C ASN A 173 -8.32 8.62 5.96
N LEU A 174 -8.70 7.80 6.94
CA LEU A 174 -7.79 7.20 7.93
C LEU A 174 -6.68 6.34 7.30
N ALA A 175 -6.88 5.82 6.07
CA ALA A 175 -5.85 5.07 5.36
C ALA A 175 -4.57 5.89 5.09
N ARG A 176 -4.64 7.24 5.13
CA ARG A 176 -3.46 8.11 4.99
C ARG A 176 -2.47 8.02 6.16
N SER A 177 -2.99 7.72 7.36
CA SER A 177 -2.23 7.85 8.61
C SER A 177 -2.27 6.58 9.47
N ILE A 178 -2.90 5.51 8.99
CA ILE A 178 -3.07 4.27 9.75
C ILE A 178 -1.75 3.63 10.19
N LYS A 179 -0.67 3.87 9.43
CA LYS A 179 0.62 3.22 9.61
C LYS A 179 1.35 3.63 10.88
N ASP A 180 1.50 4.93 11.11
CA ASP A 180 2.30 5.50 12.20
C ASP A 180 1.53 6.54 13.01
N GLY A 181 0.23 6.72 12.73
CA GLY A 181 -0.60 7.72 13.37
C GLY A 181 -0.32 9.15 12.93
N THR A 182 0.63 9.37 12.01
CA THR A 182 1.07 10.71 11.62
C THR A 182 0.18 11.28 10.52
N VAL A 183 -0.38 12.46 10.77
CA VAL A 183 -1.26 13.17 9.84
C VAL A 183 -0.53 14.39 9.32
N THR A 184 -0.35 14.45 8.00
CA THR A 184 0.20 15.62 7.32
C THR A 184 -0.92 16.34 6.57
N ASP A 185 -1.08 17.64 6.82
CA ASP A 185 -2.20 18.50 6.36
C ASP A 185 -2.28 18.68 4.82
N THR A 186 -1.30 18.21 4.05
CA THR A 186 -1.22 18.46 2.61
C THR A 186 -1.69 17.28 1.79
N ASP A 187 -2.96 17.31 1.39
CA ASP A 187 -3.51 16.48 0.32
C ASP A 187 -3.57 17.28 -0.99
N ASN A 188 -2.71 16.93 -1.95
CA ASN A 188 -2.74 17.51 -3.30
C ASN A 188 -3.59 16.66 -4.28
N GLY A 189 -4.43 15.75 -3.78
CA GLY A 189 -5.42 15.05 -4.60
C GLY A 189 -4.82 14.26 -5.76
N GLU A 190 -4.01 13.24 -5.46
CA GLU A 190 -4.07 12.04 -6.31
C GLU A 190 -5.34 11.25 -6.03
#